data_AF-A0A822GIR4-F1
#
_entry.id   AF-A0A822GIR4-F1
#
_cell.length_a   1.000
_cell.length_b   1.000
_cell.length_c   1.000
_cell.angle_alpha   90.00
_cell.angle_beta   90.00
_cell.angle_gamma   90.00
#
_symmetry.space_group_name_H-M   'P 1'
#
loop_
_entity.id
_entity.type
_entity.pdbx_description
1 polymer ?
#
loop_
_entity_poly.entity_id
_entity_poly.type
_entity_poly.pdbx_seq_one_letter_code
_entity_poly.pdbx_strand_id
1 'polypeptide(L)'
;MQNINLNLDYLQEEKIKVMAHPQYSPDLAPSDFWLFNRLKRSLDTYPVSTSLATATTKELNSIPIDEYQKTFQKCIERMKFCIEH
;
A
#
# COMPACT_ATOMS: atom_id res chain seq x y z
N MET A 1 -15.90 -18.89 7.71
CA MET A 1 -14.71 -18.88 8.57
C MET A 1 -13.52 -19.68 8.03
N GLN A 2 -13.67 -20.55 7.01
CA GLN A 2 -12.54 -21.33 6.44
C GLN A 2 -11.50 -20.51 5.64
N ASN A 3 -11.88 -19.38 5.02
CA ASN A 3 -11.01 -18.65 4.07
C ASN A 3 -9.93 -17.76 4.71
N ILE A 4 -10.08 -17.39 6.00
CA ILE A 4 -9.07 -16.57 6.70
C ILE A 4 -7.85 -17.42 7.06
N ASN A 5 -8.09 -18.66 7.49
CA ASN A 5 -7.04 -19.57 7.93
C ASN A 5 -6.10 -19.93 6.76
N LEU A 6 -6.66 -20.25 5.58
CA LEU A 6 -5.88 -20.57 4.38
C LEU A 6 -4.89 -19.46 3.96
N ASN A 7 -5.24 -18.19 4.17
CA ASN A 7 -4.36 -17.07 3.83
C ASN A 7 -3.23 -16.91 4.85
N LEU A 8 -3.50 -17.06 6.15
CA LEU A 8 -2.47 -16.96 7.18
C LEU A 8 -1.51 -18.14 7.14
N ASP A 9 -2.03 -19.34 6.89
CA ASP A 9 -1.24 -20.57 6.73
C ASP A 9 -0.25 -20.40 5.55
N TYR A 10 -0.73 -19.90 4.40
CA TYR A 10 0.13 -19.61 3.24
C TYR A 10 1.22 -18.57 3.57
N LEU A 11 0.87 -17.47 4.22
CA LEU A 11 1.86 -16.44 4.60
C LEU A 11 2.90 -16.99 5.57
N GLN A 12 2.50 -17.90 6.46
CA GLN A 12 3.41 -18.59 7.38
C GLN A 12 4.35 -19.56 6.64
N GLU A 13 3.82 -20.33 5.68
CA GLU A 13 4.60 -21.22 4.82
C GLU A 13 5.65 -20.45 4.00
N GLU A 14 5.26 -19.31 3.43
CA GLU A 14 6.12 -18.40 2.67
C GLU A 14 7.03 -17.53 3.57
N LYS A 15 6.96 -17.70 4.90
CA LYS A 15 7.76 -16.96 5.90
C LYS A 15 7.58 -15.44 5.81
N ILE A 16 6.40 -14.98 5.40
CA ILE A 16 6.04 -13.57 5.34
C ILE A 16 5.52 -13.13 6.71
N LYS A 17 6.26 -12.22 7.37
CA LYS A 17 5.83 -11.65 8.64
C LYS A 17 4.72 -10.62 8.43
N VAL A 18 3.52 -10.94 8.92
CA VAL A 18 2.38 -10.01 8.93
C VAL A 18 2.57 -8.97 10.03
N MET A 19 2.50 -7.68 9.68
CA MET A 19 2.48 -6.59 10.65
C MET A 19 1.05 -6.36 11.13
N ALA A 20 0.87 -6.18 12.44
CA ALA A 20 -0.43 -5.80 13.00
C ALA A 20 -0.84 -4.43 12.43
N HIS A 21 -2.10 -4.31 11.99
CA HIS A 21 -2.67 -3.07 11.50
C HIS A 21 -4.00 -2.78 12.22
N PRO A 22 -4.16 -1.61 12.86
CA PRO A 22 -5.40 -1.26 13.54
C PRO A 22 -6.55 -1.08 12.56
N GLN A 23 -7.77 -1.35 13.04
CA GLN A 23 -8.98 -1.14 12.24
C GLN A 23 -9.18 0.36 11.94
N TYR A 24 -9.77 0.66 10.79
CA TYR A 24 -10.13 2.03 10.37
C TYR A 24 -8.96 3.02 10.36
N SER A 25 -7.73 2.56 10.13
CA SER A 25 -6.52 3.38 10.16
C SER A 25 -5.84 3.53 8.79
N PRO A 26 -6.54 4.04 7.75
CA PRO A 26 -5.95 4.26 6.43
C PRO A 26 -4.84 5.32 6.49
N ASP A 27 -4.87 6.17 7.51
CA ASP A 27 -3.82 7.12 7.80
C ASP A 27 -2.49 6.43 8.13
N LEU A 28 -2.48 5.17 8.58
CA LEU A 28 -1.27 4.39 8.85
C LEU A 28 -0.87 3.46 7.69
N ALA A 29 -1.70 3.35 6.64
CA ALA A 29 -1.44 2.49 5.48
C ALA A 29 -0.76 3.28 4.34
N PRO A 30 0.48 2.92 3.92
CA PRO A 30 1.20 3.66 2.87
C PRO A 30 0.47 3.68 1.52
N SER A 31 -0.30 2.62 1.23
CA SER A 31 -1.14 2.58 0.04
C SER A 31 -2.19 3.70 0.04
N ASP A 32 -2.86 3.91 1.17
CA ASP A 32 -3.96 4.87 1.29
C ASP A 32 -3.47 6.32 1.41
N PHE A 33 -2.55 6.60 2.33
CA PHE A 33 -2.13 7.98 2.55
C PHE A 33 -1.19 8.52 1.46
N TRP A 34 -0.54 7.64 0.68
CA TRP A 34 0.46 8.04 -0.33
C TRP A 34 0.17 7.48 -1.73
N LEU A 35 0.23 6.15 -1.92
CA LEU A 35 0.28 5.57 -3.26
C LEU A 35 -0.99 5.86 -4.08
N PHE A 36 -2.17 5.61 -3.53
CA PHE A 36 -3.43 5.82 -4.24
C PHE A 36 -3.69 7.29 -4.53
N ASN A 37 -3.29 8.20 -3.64
CA ASN A 37 -3.35 9.64 -3.91
C ASN A 37 -2.45 10.03 -5.07
N ARG A 38 -1.24 9.45 -5.18
CA ARG A 38 -0.37 9.67 -6.33
C ARG A 38 -1.00 9.13 -7.61
N LEU A 39 -1.46 7.89 -7.61
CA LEU A 39 -2.05 7.25 -8.79
C LEU A 39 -3.31 7.97 -9.26
N LYS A 40 -4.19 8.42 -8.35
CA LYS A 40 -5.38 9.20 -8.71
C LYS A 40 -5.06 10.56 -9.34
N ARG A 41 -3.88 11.12 -9.06
CA ARG A 41 -3.43 12.38 -9.66
C ARG A 41 -2.80 12.19 -11.04
N SER A 42 -2.18 11.02 -11.28
CA SER A 42 -1.48 10.74 -12.54
C SER A 42 -2.31 9.95 -13.55
N LEU A 43 -3.26 9.14 -13.09
CA LEU A 43 -4.13 8.33 -13.93
C LEU A 43 -5.45 9.05 -14.22
N ASP A 44 -5.99 8.79 -15.41
CA ASP A 44 -7.31 9.24 -15.84
C ASP A 44 -8.25 8.04 -16.03
N THR A 45 -9.45 8.29 -16.55
CA THR A 45 -10.40 7.28 -16.98
C THR A 45 -9.93 6.67 -18.29
N TYR A 46 -9.84 5.34 -18.32
CA TYR A 46 -9.47 4.58 -19.50
C TYR A 46 -10.65 3.71 -19.99
N PRO A 47 -10.87 3.58 -21.30
CA PRO A 47 -12.00 2.82 -21.84
C PRO A 47 -11.84 1.31 -21.72
N VAL A 48 -10.59 0.81 -21.56
CA VAL A 48 -10.29 -0.62 -21.48
C VAL A 48 -9.31 -0.89 -20.34
N SER A 49 -9.53 -1.98 -19.61
CA SER A 49 -8.70 -2.38 -18.46
C SER A 49 -7.22 -2.54 -18.79
N THR A 50 -6.88 -3.02 -19.99
CA THR A 50 -5.48 -3.18 -20.44
C THR A 50 -4.75 -1.84 -20.55
N SER A 51 -5.43 -0.79 -21.02
CA SER A 51 -4.86 0.56 -21.09
C SER A 51 -4.64 1.17 -19.70
N LEU A 52 -5.59 0.96 -18.78
CA LEU A 52 -5.42 1.36 -17.37
C LEU A 52 -4.24 0.62 -16.71
N ALA A 53 -4.14 -0.70 -16.91
CA ALA A 53 -3.05 -1.50 -16.35
C ALA A 53 -1.68 -1.06 -16.89
N THR A 54 -1.60 -0.73 -18.19
CA THR A 54 -0.37 -0.22 -18.83
C THR A 54 0.04 1.13 -18.24
N ALA A 55 -0.90 2.07 -18.12
CA ALA A 55 -0.66 3.37 -17.53
C ALA A 55 -0.26 3.27 -16.04
N THR A 56 -0.95 2.41 -15.28
CA THR A 56 -0.66 2.17 -13.87
C THR A 56 0.74 1.60 -13.69
N THR A 57 1.12 0.61 -14.50
CA THR A 57 2.46 0.01 -14.48
C THR A 57 3.54 1.04 -14.82
N LYS A 58 3.29 1.89 -15.82
CA LYS A 58 4.21 2.98 -16.18
C LYS A 58 4.40 3.95 -15.02
N GLU A 59 3.33 4.35 -14.35
CA GLU A 59 3.40 5.24 -13.19
C GLU A 59 4.14 4.61 -12.00
N LEU A 60 3.87 3.34 -11.69
CA LEU A 60 4.57 2.60 -10.64
C LEU A 60 6.07 2.48 -10.93
N ASN A 61 6.44 2.21 -12.18
CA ASN A 61 7.85 2.12 -12.59
C ASN A 61 8.55 3.49 -12.61
N SER A 62 7.79 4.58 -12.66
CA SER A 62 8.34 5.94 -12.58
C SER A 62 8.66 6.39 -11.15
N ILE A 63 8.23 5.63 -10.13
CA ILE A 63 8.46 5.98 -8.73
C ILE A 63 9.92 5.70 -8.37
N PRO A 64 10.70 6.71 -7.97
CA PRO A 64 12.07 6.50 -7.50
C PRO A 64 12.10 5.65 -6.22
N ILE A 65 13.15 4.84 -6.06
CA ILE A 65 13.27 3.93 -4.91
C ILE A 65 13.33 4.67 -3.57
N ASP A 66 13.94 5.86 -3.56
CA ASP A 66 14.04 6.75 -2.40
C ASP A 66 12.67 7.29 -1.96
N GLU A 67 11.72 7.47 -2.89
CA GLU A 67 10.36 7.87 -2.53
C GLU A 67 9.61 6.75 -1.78
N TYR A 68 9.87 5.48 -2.08
CA TYR A 68 9.37 4.36 -1.27
C TYR A 68 10.00 4.38 0.12
N GLN A 69 11.34 4.49 0.20
CA GLN A 69 12.06 4.52 1.48
C GLN A 69 11.54 5.64 2.39
N LYS A 70 11.41 6.85 1.85
CA LYS A 70 10.84 8.02 2.53
C LYS A 70 9.40 7.77 3.00
N THR A 71 8.58 7.09 2.20
CA THR A 71 7.21 6.75 2.58
C THR A 71 7.17 5.80 3.77
N PHE A 72 8.01 4.76 3.79
CA PHE A 72 8.09 3.84 4.92
C PHE A 72 8.64 4.53 6.18
N GLN A 73 9.58 5.45 6.04
CA GLN A 73 10.02 6.30 7.15
C GLN A 73 8.85 7.13 7.71
N LYS A 74 8.03 7.69 6.82
CA LYS A 74 6.83 8.43 7.19
C LYS A 74 5.76 7.55 7.86
N CYS A 75 5.66 6.26 7.52
CA CYS A 75 4.81 5.33 8.27
C CYS A 75 5.21 5.28 9.75
N ILE A 76 6.52 5.22 10.04
CA ILE A 76 7.03 5.19 11.43
C ILE A 76 6.67 6.47 12.17
N GLU A 77 6.84 7.63 11.53
CA GLU A 77 6.46 8.92 12.10
C GLU A 77 4.96 9.00 12.42
N ARG A 78 4.12 8.52 11.50
CA ARG A 78 2.66 8.53 11.66
C ARG A 78 2.20 7.57 12.76
N MET A 79 2.83 6.40 12.87
CA MET A 79 2.57 5.48 13.99
C MET A 79 2.96 6.10 15.34
N LYS A 80 4.09 6.82 15.42
CA LYS A 80 4.47 7.55 16.64
C LYS A 80 3.46 8.65 16.97
N PHE A 81 3.04 9.43 15.98
CA PHE A 81 2.05 10.48 16.15
C PHE A 81 0.72 9.93 16.72
N CYS A 82 0.26 8.78 16.24
CA CYS A 82 -0.94 8.08 16.71
C CYS A 82 -0.83 7.56 18.17
N ILE A 83 0.38 7.39 18.69
CA ILE A 83 0.59 7.06 20.11
C ILE A 83 0.51 8.32 20.97
N GLU A 84 0.95 9.47 20.43
CA GLU A 84 1.09 10.72 21.16
C GLU A 84 -0.21 11.57 21.19
N HIS A 85 -1.14 11.35 20.25
CA HIS A 85 -2.36 12.14 20.05
C HIS A 85 -3.57 11.24 19.81
#